data_AF-A0A844DDN3-F1
#
_entry.id   AF-A0A844DDN3-F1
#
_cell.length_a   1.000
_cell.length_b   1.000
_cell.length_c   1.000
_cell.angle_alpha   90.00
_cell.angle_beta   90.00
_cell.angle_gamma   90.00
#
_symmetry.space_group_name_H-M   'P 1'
#
loop_
_entity.id
_entity.type
_entity.pdbx_description
1 polymer ?
#
loop_
_entity_poly.entity_id
_entity_poly.type
_entity_poly.pdbx_seq_one_letter_code
_entity_poly.pdbx_strand_id
1 'polypeptide(L)' 'MAADDRRTRPSEALAVDNAIWLMGKEGTASAIHYLGVKGISHDVAVRALNNPLLRRRHRERRKSRRQ' A
#
# COMPACT_ATOMS: atom_id res chain seq x y z
N MET A 1 17.59 -5.68 9.80
CA MET A 1 16.80 -6.53 8.88
C MET A 1 15.33 -6.29 9.18
N ALA A 2 14.60 -5.63 8.28
CA ALA A 2 13.16 -5.43 8.48
C ALA A 2 12.48 -6.80 8.39
N ALA A 3 11.79 -7.18 9.46
CA ALA A 3 11.03 -8.41 9.50
C ALA A 3 10.08 -8.43 8.31
N ASP A 4 10.32 -9.38 7.41
CA ASP A 4 9.38 -9.80 6.38
C ASP A 4 8.10 -10.19 7.13
N ASP A 5 7.11 -9.29 7.14
CA ASP A 5 5.85 -9.53 7.84
C ASP A 5 5.11 -10.63 7.07
N ARG A 6 5.45 -11.89 7.37
CA ARG A 6 4.95 -13.12 6.72
C ARG A 6 3.43 -13.26 6.75
N ARG A 7 2.71 -12.34 7.41
CA ARG A 7 1.25 -12.29 7.50
C ARG A 7 0.62 -11.50 6.37
N THR A 8 1.38 -10.67 5.65
CA THR A 8 0.89 -9.92 4.48
C THR A 8 1.58 -10.47 3.24
N ARG A 9 0.83 -11.09 2.34
CA ARG A 9 1.41 -11.63 1.11
C ARG A 9 1.93 -10.48 0.25
N PRO A 10 3.04 -10.67 -0.51
CA PRO A 10 3.56 -9.65 -1.40
C PRO A 10 2.53 -9.12 -2.40
N SER A 11 1.60 -9.98 -2.85
CA SER A 11 0.49 -9.60 -3.73
C SER A 11 -0.51 -8.63 -3.08
N GLU A 12 -0.82 -8.82 -1.80
CA GLU A 12 -1.70 -7.93 -1.03
C GLU A 12 -1.03 -6.59 -0.78
N ALA A 13 0.25 -6.60 -0.43
CA ALA A 13 1.08 -5.41 -0.31
C ALA A 13 1.09 -4.59 -1.63
N LEU A 14 1.24 -5.26 -2.76
CA LEU A 14 1.16 -4.65 -4.10
C LEU A 14 -0.22 -4.06 -4.41
N ALA A 15 -1.29 -4.77 -4.04
CA ALA A 15 -2.66 -4.29 -4.21
C ALA A 15 -2.89 -3.01 -3.40
N VAL A 16 -2.39 -2.98 -2.17
CA VAL A 16 -2.50 -1.80 -1.28
C VAL A 16 -1.75 -0.60 -1.86
N ASP A 17 -0.50 -0.77 -2.29
CA ASP A 17 0.30 0.29 -2.93
C ASP A 17 -0.37 0.84 -4.20
N ASN A 18 -0.90 -0.05 -5.04
CA ASN A 18 -1.60 0.36 -6.25
C ASN A 18 -2.92 1.10 -5.94
N ALA A 19 -3.68 0.66 -4.94
CA ALA A 19 -4.90 1.34 -4.52
C ALA A 19 -4.60 2.75 -3.99
N ILE A 20 -3.57 2.91 -3.16
CA ILE A 20 -3.13 4.23 -2.67
C ILE A 20 -2.70 5.12 -3.84
N TRP A 21 -1.98 4.55 -4.80
CA TRP A 21 -1.55 5.28 -5.98
C TRP A 21 -2.74 5.72 -6.86
N LEU A 22 -3.71 4.84 -7.10
CA LEU A 22 -4.92 5.12 -7.88
C LEU A 22 -5.78 6.20 -7.23
N MET A 23 -5.94 6.14 -5.91
CA MET A 23 -6.78 7.08 -5.18
C MET A 23 -6.15 8.48 -5.08
N GLY A 24 -4.82 8.58 -5.19
CA GLY A 24 -4.13 9.87 -5.39
C GLY A 24 -4.45 10.92 -4.31
N LYS A 25 -5.34 11.87 -4.64
CA LYS A 25 -5.78 12.98 -3.76
C LYS A 25 -6.85 12.59 -2.74
N GLU A 26 -7.66 11.57 -3.04
CA GLU A 26 -8.68 11.01 -2.12
C GLU A 26 -8.02 10.43 -0.85
N GLY A 27 -6.75 10.06 -0.97
CA GLY A 27 -5.91 9.69 0.17
C GLY A 27 -6.03 8.22 0.57
N THR A 28 -5.34 7.91 1.66
CA THR A 28 -5.13 6.54 2.13
C THR A 28 -6.42 5.89 2.63
N ALA A 29 -7.36 6.68 3.18
CA ALA A 29 -8.62 6.17 3.71
C ALA A 29 -9.53 5.59 2.61
N SER A 30 -9.70 6.30 1.48
CA SER A 30 -10.45 5.80 0.33
C SER A 30 -9.82 4.54 -0.27
N ALA A 31 -8.49 4.47 -0.31
CA ALA A 31 -7.78 3.28 -0.75
C ALA A 31 -8.04 2.07 0.15
N ILE A 32 -7.98 2.25 1.47
CA ILE A 32 -8.28 1.20 2.45
C ILE A 32 -9.74 0.74 2.33
N HIS A 33 -10.68 1.68 2.17
CA HIS A 33 -12.09 1.34 1.97
C HIS A 33 -12.31 0.52 0.69
N TYR A 34 -11.71 0.93 -0.44
CA TYR A 34 -11.76 0.20 -1.70
C TYR A 34 -11.18 -1.22 -1.59
N LEU A 35 -10.07 -1.37 -0.87
CA LEU A 35 -9.45 -2.67 -0.62
C LEU A 35 -10.36 -3.58 0.21
N GLY A 36 -11.07 -3.00 1.20
CA GLY A 36 -12.11 -3.68 1.96
C GLY A 36 -13.22 -4.24 1.07
N VAL A 37 -13.73 -3.45 0.12
CA VAL A 37 -14.73 -3.90 -0.88
C VAL A 37 -14.18 -5.02 -1.78
N LYS A 38 -12.86 -5.05 -2.02
CA LYS A 38 -12.18 -6.10 -2.79
C LYS A 38 -11.78 -7.33 -1.97
N GLY A 39 -12.17 -7.39 -0.68
CA GLY A 39 -11.92 -8.54 0.19
C GLY A 39 -10.56 -8.52 0.89
N ILE A 40 -9.81 -7.42 0.84
CA ILE A 40 -8.57 -7.24 1.61
C ILE A 40 -8.93 -6.60 2.94
N SER A 41 -8.62 -7.29 4.03
CA SER A 41 -8.91 -6.80 5.39
C SER A 41 -8.17 -5.50 5.68
N HIS A 42 -8.82 -4.64 6.46
CA HIS A 42 -8.23 -3.39 6.96
C HIS A 42 -6.86 -3.61 7.61
N ASP A 43 -6.72 -4.68 8.40
CA ASP A 43 -5.45 -5.00 9.10
C ASP A 43 -4.32 -5.34 8.14
N VAL A 44 -4.64 -5.92 6.98
CA VAL A 44 -3.67 -6.23 5.92
C VAL A 44 -3.23 -4.93 5.25
N ALA A 45 -4.17 -4.03 4.98
CA ALA A 45 -3.88 -2.72 4.40
C ALA A 45 -3.01 -1.85 5.34
N VAL A 46 -3.32 -1.82 6.64
CA VAL A 46 -2.54 -1.10 7.64
C VAL A 46 -1.13 -1.69 7.79
N ARG A 47 -0.99 -3.02 7.76
CA ARG A 47 0.34 -3.67 7.80
C ARG A 47 1.14 -3.40 6.54
N ALA A 48 0.53 -3.50 5.37
CA ALA A 48 1.15 -3.14 4.10
C ALA A 48 1.65 -1.68 4.08
N LEU A 49 0.86 -0.74 4.60
CA LEU A 49 1.26 0.66 4.73
C LEU A 49 2.50 0.87 5.63
N ASN A 50 2.62 0.06 6.68
CA ASN A 50 3.76 0.07 7.57
C ASN A 50 4.97 -0.71 7.02
N ASN A 51 4.82 -1.44 5.91
CA ASN A 51 5.92 -2.18 5.31
C ASN A 51 6.97 -1.21 4.70
N PRO A 52 8.22 -1.23 5.19
CA PRO A 52 9.26 -0.31 4.73
C PRO A 52 9.59 -0.45 3.24
N LEU A 53 9.40 -1.63 2.64
CA LEU A 53 9.63 -1.85 1.21
C LEU A 53 8.60 -1.08 0.36
N LEU A 54 7.34 -1.07 0.77
CA LEU A 54 6.29 -0.32 0.09
C LEU A 54 6.48 1.19 0.24
N ARG A 55 6.85 1.65 1.44
CA ARG A 55 7.13 3.10 1.66
C ARG A 55 8.28 3.59 0.77
N ARG A 56 9.32 2.77 0.58
CA ARG A 56 10.43 3.09 -0.32
C ARG A 56 9.97 3.19 -1.78
N ARG A 57 9.24 2.18 -2.27
CA ARG A 57 8.72 2.15 -3.65
C ARG A 57 7.77 3.31 -3.93
N HIS A 58 6.88 3.63 -2.99
CA HIS A 58 5.96 4.76 -3.12
C HIS A 58 6.69 6.11 -3.21
N ARG A 59 7.76 6.27 -2.41
CA ARG A 59 8.62 7.47 -2.45
C ARG A 59 9.39 7.57 -3.77
N GLU A 60 9.92 6.46 -4.28
CA GLU A 60 10.61 6.40 -5.58
C GLU A 60 9.65 6.74 -6.74
N ARG A 61 8.43 6.17 -6.75
CA ARG A 61 7.38 6.50 -7.72
C ARG A 61 6.97 7.98 -7.68
N ARG A 62 6.81 8.56 -6.49
CA ARG A 62 6.53 10.00 -6.34
C ARG A 62 7.66 10.89 -6.84
N LYS A 63 8.92 10.48 -6.64
CA LYS A 63 10.09 11.19 -7.18
C LYS A 63 10.12 11.14 -8.71
N SER A 64 9.84 9.99 -9.30
CA SER A 64 9.80 9.82 -10.76
C SER A 64 8.70 10.63 -11.44
N ARG A 65 7.65 11.04 -10.72
CA ARG A 65 6.55 11.87 -11.26
C ARG A 65 6.83 13.38 -11.24
N ARG A 66 7.97 13.80 -10.68
CA ARG A 66 8.42 15.19 -10.58
C ARG A 66 9.51 15.55 -11.60
N GLN A 67 10.01 14.58 -12.35
CA GLN A 67 10.82 14.79 -13.55
C GLN A 67 9.90 14.72 -14.77
#